data_AF-A0AAD4NNY7-F1
#
_entry.id   AF-A0AAD4NNY7-F1
#
_cell.length_a   1.000
_cell.length_b   1.000
_cell.length_c   1.000
_cell.angle_alpha   90.00
_cell.angle_beta   90.00
_cell.angle_gamma   90.00
#
_symmetry.space_group_name_H-M   'P 1'
#
loop_
_entity.id
_entity.type
_entity.pdbx_description
1 polymer ?
#
loop_
_entity_poly.entity_id
_entity_poly.type
_entity_poly.pdbx_seq_one_letter_code
_entity_poly.pdbx_strand_id
1 'polypeptide(L)'
;MWRVEAPKQANAHDYLMHELLAFAALHKAYQQPLDQRQPYYACGIHHQDLAIRGVRERLHNVTDDEAPAIVATSTLLTLSVFASTGFEAQTAPTAAAVNDIDSIMNAFHLMQGMGHVLALAQAAVRESFVGPMLRDPTEPSASQPMLQDLKDHLPALIKFIEGKTDLPEVERKLYLTTITYFEPALQVSLPPWVDNRELRFLFFWPLHLDPEFMECLRQRRSGAIAILMHFAIVLIAAEPRYWFMEEWGHRVMKACYEVIDQSWLSAAQWPLSFLSQGQTWDLFANLASQGQSSGPSTFMSSTVRQPTVIPRQQPTPMGSSTSHTETSQPFSLQLQGTKYTVQMGSAVDKPVPDED
;
A
#
# COMPACT_ATOMS: atom_id res chain seq x y z
N MET A 1 -7.83 19.96 3.12
CA MET A 1 -8.53 19.16 2.09
C MET A 1 -9.62 18.29 2.70
N TRP A 2 -9.30 17.16 3.36
CA TRP A 2 -10.29 16.19 3.87
C TRP A 2 -11.34 16.78 4.83
N ARG A 3 -10.97 17.76 5.66
CA ARG A 3 -11.87 18.36 6.66
C ARG A 3 -12.98 19.24 6.07
N VAL A 4 -12.76 19.85 4.91
CA VAL A 4 -13.64 20.92 4.40
C VAL A 4 -14.04 20.69 2.95
N GLU A 5 -13.08 20.44 2.07
CA GLU A 5 -13.35 20.37 0.63
C GLU A 5 -13.98 19.03 0.23
N ALA A 6 -13.47 17.90 0.74
CA ALA A 6 -14.05 16.60 0.42
C ALA A 6 -15.54 16.48 0.83
N PRO A 7 -15.99 16.92 2.03
CA PRO A 7 -17.41 16.96 2.37
C PRO A 7 -18.26 17.87 1.48
N LYS A 8 -17.72 19.00 1.00
CA LYS A 8 -18.45 19.87 0.05
C LYS A 8 -18.65 19.15 -1.29
N GLN A 9 -17.60 18.51 -1.79
CA GLN A 9 -17.63 17.75 -3.05
C GLN A 9 -18.57 16.54 -2.95
N ALA A 10 -18.65 15.92 -1.77
CA ALA A 10 -19.56 14.81 -1.52
C ALA A 10 -21.04 15.16 -1.71
N ASN A 11 -21.44 16.43 -1.59
CA ASN A 11 -22.82 16.86 -1.90
C ASN A 11 -23.17 16.74 -3.39
N ALA A 12 -22.17 16.75 -4.28
CA ALA A 12 -22.34 16.62 -5.72
C ALA A 12 -22.05 15.19 -6.23
N HIS A 13 -21.39 14.37 -5.41
CA HIS A 13 -20.91 13.04 -5.78
C HIS A 13 -21.31 12.01 -4.73
N ASP A 14 -22.43 11.32 -4.95
CA ASP A 14 -22.99 10.33 -4.00
C ASP A 14 -22.00 9.22 -3.63
N TYR A 15 -21.17 8.78 -4.58
CA TYR A 15 -20.14 7.78 -4.33
C TYR A 15 -19.08 8.26 -3.33
N LEU A 16 -18.70 9.55 -3.37
CA LEU A 16 -17.76 10.14 -2.43
C LEU A 16 -18.41 10.31 -1.05
N MET A 17 -19.69 10.69 -1.02
CA MET A 17 -20.46 10.75 0.24
C MET A 17 -20.52 9.38 0.91
N HIS A 18 -20.87 8.35 0.16
CA HIS A 18 -20.91 6.99 0.68
C HIS A 18 -19.54 6.55 1.19
N GLU A 19 -18.45 6.81 0.49
CA GLU A 19 -17.14 6.39 0.97
C GLU A 19 -16.68 7.17 2.23
N LEU A 20 -17.01 8.46 2.33
CA LEU A 20 -16.77 9.22 3.57
C LEU A 20 -17.53 8.63 4.76
N LEU A 21 -18.79 8.23 4.55
CA LEU A 21 -19.61 7.57 5.57
C LEU A 21 -19.10 6.17 5.89
N ALA A 22 -18.63 5.42 4.89
CA ALA A 22 -18.03 4.10 5.06
C ALA A 22 -16.79 4.18 5.97
N PHE A 23 -15.84 5.05 5.62
CA PHE A 23 -14.62 5.24 6.40
C PHE A 23 -14.91 5.74 7.83
N ALA A 24 -15.88 6.65 7.98
CA ALA A 24 -16.32 7.13 9.30
C ALA A 24 -16.96 6.02 10.15
N ALA A 25 -17.79 5.17 9.55
CA ALA A 25 -18.42 4.04 10.23
C ALA A 25 -17.39 2.98 10.66
N LEU A 26 -16.42 2.67 9.79
CA LEU A 26 -15.32 1.76 10.11
C LEU A 26 -14.42 2.31 11.24
N HIS A 27 -14.09 3.60 11.21
CA HIS A 27 -13.35 4.23 12.31
C HIS A 27 -14.17 4.21 13.62
N LYS A 28 -15.48 4.45 13.54
CA LYS A 28 -16.36 4.35 14.72
C LYS A 28 -16.40 2.92 15.26
N ALA A 29 -16.42 1.90 14.40
CA ALA A 29 -16.31 0.50 14.78
C ALA A 29 -14.99 0.24 15.54
N TYR A 30 -13.86 0.71 15.01
CA TYR A 30 -12.55 0.59 15.66
C TYR A 30 -12.55 1.17 17.09
N GLN A 31 -13.20 2.31 17.30
CA GLN A 31 -13.31 2.97 18.61
C GLN A 31 -14.22 2.26 19.62
N GLN A 32 -15.07 1.32 19.18
CA GLN A 32 -15.96 0.60 20.08
C GLN A 32 -15.29 -0.64 20.70
N PRO A 33 -15.78 -1.09 21.88
CA PRO A 33 -15.54 -2.44 22.38
C PRO A 33 -15.91 -3.51 21.35
N LEU A 34 -15.22 -4.66 21.38
CA LEU A 34 -15.30 -5.72 20.35
C LEU A 34 -16.75 -6.19 20.09
N ASP A 35 -17.56 -6.33 21.13
CA ASP A 35 -18.97 -6.74 21.12
C ASP A 35 -19.91 -5.73 20.45
N GLN A 36 -19.48 -4.48 20.30
CA GLN A 36 -20.28 -3.38 19.76
C GLN A 36 -19.81 -2.90 18.38
N ARG A 37 -18.76 -3.50 17.82
CA ARG A 37 -18.20 -3.09 16.52
C ARG A 37 -19.08 -3.49 15.34
N GLN A 38 -19.73 -4.65 15.42
CA GLN A 38 -20.42 -5.28 14.28
C GLN A 38 -21.45 -4.39 13.56
N PRO A 39 -22.33 -3.63 14.25
CA PRO A 39 -23.31 -2.77 13.56
C PRO A 39 -22.65 -1.64 12.76
N TYR A 40 -21.57 -1.06 13.30
CA TYR A 40 -20.83 0.00 12.63
C TYR A 40 -20.00 -0.52 11.47
N TYR A 41 -19.38 -1.69 11.63
CA TYR A 41 -18.70 -2.38 10.54
C TYR A 41 -19.69 -2.68 9.39
N ALA A 42 -20.86 -3.27 9.68
CA ALA A 42 -21.87 -3.56 8.67
C ALA A 42 -22.38 -2.29 7.95
N CYS A 43 -22.54 -1.18 8.69
CA CYS A 43 -22.85 0.12 8.11
C CYS A 43 -21.72 0.61 7.18
N GLY A 44 -20.47 0.44 7.59
CA GLY A 44 -19.29 0.75 6.79
C GLY A 44 -19.26 -0.02 5.47
N ILE A 45 -19.40 -1.34 5.53
CA ILE A 45 -19.46 -2.21 4.34
C ILE A 45 -20.62 -1.83 3.42
N HIS A 46 -21.80 -1.57 3.97
CA HIS A 46 -22.96 -1.15 3.18
C HIS A 46 -22.69 0.11 2.37
N HIS A 47 -22.11 1.14 2.98
CA HIS A 47 -21.76 2.37 2.28
C HIS A 47 -20.60 2.17 1.30
N GLN A 48 -19.62 1.35 1.65
CA GLN A 48 -18.51 1.02 0.75
C GLN A 48 -19.02 0.35 -0.55
N ASP A 49 -19.97 -0.58 -0.45
CA ASP A 49 -20.61 -1.22 -1.60
C ASP A 49 -21.31 -0.20 -2.51
N LEU A 50 -22.00 0.78 -1.94
CA LEU A 50 -22.66 1.85 -2.69
C LEU A 50 -21.64 2.77 -3.38
N ALA A 51 -20.55 3.11 -2.69
CA ALA A 51 -19.46 3.89 -3.27
C ALA A 51 -18.82 3.18 -4.46
N ILE A 52 -18.49 1.89 -4.32
CA ILE A 52 -17.92 1.06 -5.40
C ILE A 52 -18.84 1.02 -6.61
N ARG A 53 -20.16 0.82 -6.41
CA ARG A 53 -21.15 0.81 -7.51
C ARG A 53 -21.17 2.16 -8.23
N GLY A 54 -21.26 3.26 -7.49
CA GLY A 54 -21.30 4.60 -8.07
C GLY A 54 -20.02 4.96 -8.82
N VAL A 55 -18.83 4.57 -8.33
CA VAL A 55 -17.57 4.75 -9.08
C VAL A 55 -17.58 3.91 -10.36
N ARG A 56 -17.96 2.63 -10.29
CA ARG A 56 -17.97 1.72 -11.46
C ARG A 56 -18.85 2.22 -12.60
N GLU A 57 -19.99 2.83 -12.29
CA GLU A 57 -20.88 3.44 -13.28
C GLU A 57 -20.21 4.60 -14.03
N ARG A 58 -19.27 5.31 -13.40
CA ARG A 58 -18.56 6.47 -13.97
C ARG A 58 -17.25 6.12 -14.66
N LEU A 59 -16.64 4.97 -14.33
CA LEU A 59 -15.32 4.58 -14.86
C LEU A 59 -15.25 4.44 -16.40
N HIS A 60 -16.38 4.18 -17.06
CA HIS A 60 -16.42 4.04 -18.52
C HIS A 60 -16.26 5.37 -19.27
N ASN A 61 -16.59 6.50 -18.62
CA ASN A 61 -16.53 7.83 -19.22
C ASN A 61 -16.15 8.87 -18.16
N VAL A 62 -14.92 8.78 -17.66
CA VAL A 62 -14.42 9.72 -16.65
C VAL A 62 -14.24 11.10 -17.27
N THR A 63 -14.96 12.08 -16.74
CA THR A 63 -14.79 13.49 -17.10
C THR A 63 -13.76 14.18 -16.19
N ASP A 64 -13.16 15.28 -16.66
CA ASP A 64 -12.16 16.04 -15.90
C ASP A 64 -12.72 16.59 -14.57
N ASP A 65 -14.02 16.89 -14.52
CA ASP A 65 -14.71 17.40 -13.33
C ASP A 65 -14.94 16.30 -12.27
N GLU A 66 -15.22 15.07 -12.72
CA GLU A 66 -15.47 13.93 -11.83
C GLU A 66 -14.18 13.23 -11.37
N ALA A 67 -13.12 13.30 -12.16
CA ALA A 67 -11.87 12.61 -11.86
C ALA A 67 -11.29 12.92 -10.46
N PRO A 68 -11.27 14.18 -9.98
CA PRO A 68 -10.88 14.49 -8.59
C PRO A 68 -11.68 13.72 -7.55
N ALA A 69 -13.01 13.68 -7.69
CA ALA A 69 -13.87 12.99 -6.74
C ALA A 69 -13.70 11.48 -6.82
N ILE A 70 -13.50 10.90 -8.02
CA ILE A 70 -13.19 9.47 -8.19
C ILE A 70 -11.85 9.12 -7.53
N VAL A 71 -10.81 9.93 -7.71
CA VAL A 71 -9.50 9.71 -7.07
C VAL A 71 -9.60 9.82 -5.54
N ALA A 72 -10.31 10.83 -5.02
CA ALA A 72 -10.54 10.97 -3.58
C ALA A 72 -11.28 9.75 -3.00
N THR A 73 -12.34 9.31 -3.69
CA THR A 73 -13.13 8.12 -3.31
C THR A 73 -12.27 6.88 -3.34
N SER A 74 -11.48 6.67 -4.39
CA SER A 74 -10.62 5.48 -4.54
C SER A 74 -9.51 5.44 -3.49
N THR A 75 -9.01 6.61 -3.08
CA THR A 75 -8.05 6.72 -1.97
C THR A 75 -8.71 6.25 -0.67
N LEU A 76 -9.86 6.83 -0.30
CA LEU A 76 -10.57 6.46 0.92
C LEU A 76 -10.99 4.99 0.90
N LEU A 77 -11.48 4.50 -0.23
CA LEU A 77 -11.84 3.10 -0.45
C LEU A 77 -10.67 2.17 -0.14
N THR A 78 -9.46 2.53 -0.59
CA THR A 78 -8.24 1.78 -0.26
C THR A 78 -8.00 1.73 1.25
N LEU A 79 -8.15 2.86 1.95
CA LEU A 79 -8.01 2.90 3.43
C LEU A 79 -9.11 2.09 4.13
N SER A 80 -10.34 2.15 3.63
CA SER A 80 -11.48 1.39 4.14
C SER A 80 -11.31 -0.12 3.92
N VAL A 81 -10.68 -0.55 2.82
CA VAL A 81 -10.31 -1.96 2.58
C VAL A 81 -9.29 -2.44 3.61
N PHE A 82 -8.27 -1.62 3.92
CA PHE A 82 -7.34 -1.92 5.02
C PHE A 82 -8.10 -2.09 6.36
N ALA A 83 -8.98 -1.14 6.70
CA ALA A 83 -9.76 -1.20 7.94
C ALA A 83 -10.68 -2.43 8.03
N SER A 84 -11.47 -2.70 6.99
CA SER A 84 -12.47 -3.77 6.96
C SER A 84 -11.84 -5.16 6.99
N THR A 85 -10.82 -5.41 6.17
CA THR A 85 -10.11 -6.70 6.16
C THR A 85 -9.39 -6.93 7.50
N GLY A 86 -8.83 -5.88 8.12
CA GLY A 86 -8.24 -5.98 9.45
C GLY A 86 -9.25 -6.40 10.51
N PHE A 87 -10.48 -5.86 10.44
CA PHE A 87 -11.58 -6.26 11.31
C PHE A 87 -12.02 -7.71 11.08
N GLU A 88 -12.12 -8.14 9.83
CA GLU A 88 -12.47 -9.53 9.46
C GLU A 88 -11.45 -10.53 10.01
N ALA A 89 -10.15 -10.21 9.89
CA ALA A 89 -9.07 -11.05 10.42
C ALA A 89 -9.14 -11.20 11.96
N GLN A 90 -9.61 -10.18 12.68
CA GLN A 90 -9.78 -10.23 14.14
C GLN A 90 -11.00 -11.05 14.58
N THR A 91 -12.09 -11.02 13.79
CA THR A 91 -13.40 -11.55 14.20
C THR A 91 -13.70 -12.96 13.68
N ALA A 92 -13.06 -13.39 12.58
CA ALA A 92 -13.22 -14.72 12.01
C ALA A 92 -11.87 -15.43 11.78
N PRO A 93 -11.08 -15.75 12.83
CA PRO A 93 -9.75 -16.38 12.66
C PRO A 93 -9.79 -17.79 12.03
N THR A 94 -10.97 -18.43 12.02
CA THR A 94 -11.17 -19.86 11.69
C THR A 94 -11.86 -20.09 10.34
N ALA A 95 -12.44 -19.07 9.71
CA ALA A 95 -13.04 -19.20 8.39
C ALA A 95 -11.93 -19.09 7.34
N ALA A 96 -11.44 -20.25 6.85
CA ALA A 96 -10.50 -20.39 5.73
C ALA A 96 -9.57 -19.18 5.58
N ALA A 97 -8.61 -19.06 6.52
CA ALA A 97 -7.66 -17.97 6.69
C ALA A 97 -7.62 -17.03 5.48
N VAL A 98 -8.22 -15.84 5.62
CA VAL A 98 -8.06 -14.73 4.68
C VAL A 98 -6.60 -14.75 4.25
N ASN A 99 -6.35 -15.04 2.98
CA ASN A 99 -4.98 -15.14 2.53
C ASN A 99 -4.46 -13.71 2.48
N ASP A 100 -3.65 -13.33 3.49
CA ASP A 100 -3.20 -11.95 3.67
C ASP A 100 -2.41 -11.46 2.44
N ILE A 101 -1.76 -12.39 1.72
CA ILE A 101 -1.09 -12.12 0.44
C ILE A 101 -2.12 -11.76 -0.64
N ASP A 102 -3.22 -12.51 -0.78
CA ASP A 102 -4.26 -12.17 -1.76
C ASP A 102 -4.98 -10.87 -1.38
N SER A 103 -5.13 -10.60 -0.09
CA SER A 103 -5.79 -9.39 0.42
C SER A 103 -4.96 -8.14 0.14
N ILE A 104 -3.64 -8.19 0.34
CA ILE A 104 -2.75 -7.08 -0.03
C ILE A 104 -2.67 -6.92 -1.56
N MET A 105 -2.72 -8.01 -2.33
CA MET A 105 -2.79 -7.94 -3.79
C MET A 105 -4.08 -7.27 -4.29
N ASN A 106 -5.22 -7.51 -3.63
CA ASN A 106 -6.47 -6.80 -3.94
C ASN A 106 -6.34 -5.29 -3.69
N ALA A 107 -5.64 -4.88 -2.62
CA ALA A 107 -5.33 -3.47 -2.38
C ALA A 107 -4.42 -2.89 -3.48
N PHE A 108 -3.43 -3.66 -3.97
CA PHE A 108 -2.58 -3.24 -5.09
C PHE A 108 -3.40 -3.02 -6.36
N HIS A 109 -4.33 -3.92 -6.71
CA HIS A 109 -5.20 -3.74 -7.87
C HIS A 109 -6.08 -2.50 -7.76
N LEU A 110 -6.60 -2.20 -6.56
CA LEU A 110 -7.36 -0.99 -6.33
C LEU A 110 -6.51 0.28 -6.52
N MET A 111 -5.29 0.29 -5.98
CA MET A 111 -4.34 1.38 -6.17
C MET A 111 -3.97 1.55 -7.65
N GLN A 112 -3.70 0.45 -8.37
CA GLN A 112 -3.45 0.49 -9.81
C GLN A 112 -4.63 1.07 -10.57
N GLY A 113 -5.87 0.66 -10.26
CA GLY A 113 -7.08 1.23 -10.87
C GLY A 113 -7.20 2.73 -10.66
N MET A 114 -6.94 3.21 -9.44
CA MET A 114 -6.87 4.65 -9.13
C MET A 114 -5.75 5.34 -9.92
N GLY A 115 -4.58 4.71 -10.06
CA GLY A 115 -3.46 5.21 -10.84
C GLY A 115 -3.80 5.43 -12.32
N HIS A 116 -4.61 4.56 -12.92
CA HIS A 116 -5.10 4.73 -14.30
C HIS A 116 -6.00 5.96 -14.43
N VAL A 117 -6.93 6.17 -13.48
CA VAL A 117 -7.80 7.37 -13.47
C VAL A 117 -6.95 8.63 -13.32
N LEU A 118 -5.96 8.62 -12.41
CA LEU A 118 -5.05 9.74 -12.21
C LEU A 118 -4.22 10.05 -13.46
N ALA A 119 -3.80 9.03 -14.21
CA ALA A 119 -3.04 9.20 -15.44
C ALA A 119 -3.88 9.83 -16.56
N LEU A 120 -5.16 9.48 -16.66
CA LEU A 120 -6.08 10.02 -17.67
C LEU A 120 -6.41 11.50 -17.44
N ALA A 121 -6.57 11.91 -16.18
CA ALA A 121 -7.02 13.25 -15.80
C ALA A 121 -5.98 14.03 -14.96
N GLN A 122 -4.69 13.81 -15.22
CA GLN A 122 -3.60 14.26 -14.34
C GLN A 122 -3.64 15.77 -14.04
N ALA A 123 -3.85 16.60 -15.06
CA ALA A 123 -3.90 18.06 -14.91
C ALA A 123 -5.10 18.48 -14.04
N ALA A 124 -6.29 17.99 -14.37
CA ALA A 124 -7.52 18.27 -13.63
C ALA A 124 -7.39 17.86 -12.16
N VAL A 125 -6.88 16.66 -11.88
CA VAL A 125 -6.71 16.17 -10.50
C VAL A 125 -5.67 17.01 -9.74
N ARG A 126 -4.53 17.39 -10.36
CA ARG A 126 -3.50 18.21 -9.72
C ARG A 126 -3.96 19.64 -9.38
N GLU A 127 -4.89 20.19 -10.15
CA GLU A 127 -5.45 21.53 -9.97
C GLU A 127 -6.71 21.55 -9.11
N SER A 128 -7.28 20.37 -8.81
CA SER A 128 -8.48 20.19 -8.00
C SER A 128 -8.24 20.27 -6.48
N PHE A 129 -9.32 20.04 -5.72
CA PHE A 129 -9.27 19.90 -4.27
C PHE A 129 -8.36 18.76 -3.78
N VAL A 130 -8.12 17.73 -4.59
CA VAL A 130 -7.23 16.59 -4.27
C VAL A 130 -5.76 16.94 -4.49
N GLY A 131 -5.47 17.99 -5.28
CA GLY A 131 -4.12 18.44 -5.62
C GLY A 131 -3.13 18.47 -4.45
N PRO A 132 -3.48 18.96 -3.24
CA PRO A 132 -2.58 18.94 -2.09
C PRO A 132 -2.05 17.55 -1.68
N MET A 133 -2.74 16.45 -1.99
CA MET A 133 -2.23 15.09 -1.75
C MET A 133 -1.07 14.72 -2.67
N LEU A 134 -1.05 15.31 -3.87
CA LEU A 134 -0.10 15.02 -4.94
C LEU A 134 1.09 15.98 -4.96
N ARG A 135 1.05 17.04 -4.14
CA ARG A 135 2.09 18.07 -4.06
C ARG A 135 3.06 17.75 -2.94
N ASP A 136 4.28 18.26 -3.07
CA ASP A 136 5.25 18.19 -2.00
C ASP A 136 4.85 19.17 -0.88
N PRO A 137 4.72 18.68 0.36
CA PRO A 137 4.39 19.53 1.50
C PRO A 137 5.50 20.54 1.79
N THR A 138 5.11 21.67 2.37
CA THR A 138 5.99 22.82 2.63
C THR A 138 6.55 22.84 4.04
N GLU A 139 6.12 21.94 4.92
CA GLU A 139 6.44 21.97 6.36
C GLU A 139 7.32 20.78 6.78
N PRO A 140 8.38 20.99 7.58
CA PRO A 140 9.20 19.91 8.12
C PRO A 140 8.40 18.92 8.98
N SER A 141 8.66 17.62 8.82
CA SER A 141 8.16 16.51 9.63
C SER A 141 9.32 15.66 10.19
N ALA A 142 9.04 14.91 11.25
CA ALA A 142 10.04 14.06 11.89
C ALA A 142 10.60 12.99 10.92
N SER A 143 11.87 12.62 11.11
CA SER A 143 12.52 11.56 10.32
C SER A 143 11.78 10.23 10.45
N GLN A 144 11.79 9.42 9.39
CA GLN A 144 11.24 8.07 9.37
C GLN A 144 12.36 7.03 9.21
N PRO A 145 12.84 6.42 10.31
CA PRO A 145 14.00 5.53 10.28
C PRO A 145 13.76 4.28 9.42
N MET A 146 12.54 3.73 9.42
CA MET A 146 12.25 2.48 8.70
C MET A 146 12.40 2.57 7.18
N LEU A 147 12.01 3.70 6.58
CA LEU A 147 12.18 3.90 5.13
C LEU A 147 13.66 4.04 4.75
N GLN A 148 14.47 4.60 5.66
CA GLN A 148 15.92 4.66 5.47
C GLN A 148 16.54 3.26 5.62
N ASP A 149 16.12 2.50 6.63
CA ASP A 149 16.57 1.11 6.81
C ASP A 149 16.22 0.25 5.59
N LEU A 150 15.00 0.40 5.03
CA LEU A 150 14.61 -0.26 3.79
C LEU A 150 15.58 0.08 2.65
N LYS A 151 15.86 1.37 2.46
CA LYS A 151 16.80 1.83 1.43
C LYS A 151 18.18 1.18 1.58
N ASP A 152 18.67 1.10 2.82
CA ASP A 152 20.01 0.58 3.12
C ASP A 152 20.10 -0.95 2.93
N HIS A 153 18.98 -1.67 3.03
CA HIS A 153 18.93 -3.13 2.83
C HIS A 153 18.64 -3.56 1.38
N LEU A 154 18.15 -2.67 0.50
CA LEU A 154 17.89 -3.00 -0.90
C LEU A 154 19.10 -3.56 -1.67
N PRO A 155 20.34 -3.03 -1.52
CA PRO A 155 21.50 -3.58 -2.21
C PRO A 155 21.77 -5.04 -1.89
N ALA A 156 21.48 -5.50 -0.66
CA ALA A 156 21.65 -6.89 -0.26
C ALA A 156 20.66 -7.81 -0.98
N LEU A 157 19.39 -7.39 -1.07
CA LEU A 157 18.35 -8.11 -1.82
C LEU A 157 18.70 -8.19 -3.32
N ILE A 158 19.11 -7.08 -3.93
CA ILE A 158 19.51 -7.01 -5.34
C ILE A 158 20.67 -7.97 -5.61
N LYS A 159 21.74 -7.90 -4.80
CA LYS A 159 22.91 -8.78 -4.93
C LYS A 159 22.56 -10.26 -4.78
N PHE A 160 21.64 -10.58 -3.86
CA PHE A 160 21.14 -11.95 -3.71
C PHE A 160 20.45 -12.43 -4.98
N ILE A 161 19.54 -11.62 -5.54
CA ILE A 161 18.80 -11.96 -6.76
C ILE A 161 19.74 -12.07 -7.95
N GLU A 162 20.74 -11.21 -8.09
CA GLU A 162 21.75 -11.31 -9.16
C GLU A 162 22.59 -12.59 -9.05
N GLY A 163 22.98 -12.98 -7.83
CA GLY A 163 23.86 -14.13 -7.58
C GLY A 163 23.16 -15.49 -7.56
N LYS A 164 21.81 -15.53 -7.59
CA LYS A 164 21.05 -16.78 -7.48
C LYS A 164 21.08 -17.59 -8.78
N THR A 165 21.82 -18.70 -8.80
CA THR A 165 22.12 -19.48 -10.03
C THR A 165 20.95 -20.31 -10.55
N ASP A 166 20.02 -20.71 -9.69
CA ASP A 166 18.83 -21.52 -10.00
C ASP A 166 17.62 -20.69 -10.45
N LEU A 167 17.75 -19.36 -10.52
CA LEU A 167 16.68 -18.45 -10.93
C LEU A 167 16.68 -18.24 -12.46
N PRO A 168 15.56 -18.48 -13.18
CA PRO A 168 15.47 -18.19 -14.60
C PRO A 168 15.73 -16.70 -14.91
N GLU A 169 16.47 -16.40 -15.97
CA GLU A 169 16.84 -15.02 -16.33
C GLU A 169 15.63 -14.09 -16.55
N VAL A 170 14.51 -14.63 -17.04
CA VAL A 170 13.26 -13.89 -17.22
C VAL A 170 12.70 -13.43 -15.86
N GLU A 171 12.63 -14.35 -14.89
CA GLU A 171 12.19 -14.01 -13.52
C GLU A 171 13.18 -13.10 -12.81
N ARG A 172 14.49 -13.33 -12.98
CA ARG A 172 15.54 -12.46 -12.44
C ARG A 172 15.36 -11.02 -12.89
N LYS A 173 15.20 -10.82 -14.21
CA LYS A 173 14.98 -9.48 -14.77
C LYS A 173 13.69 -8.85 -14.24
N LEU A 174 12.60 -9.60 -14.18
CA LEU A 174 11.32 -9.13 -13.64
C LEU A 174 11.44 -8.65 -12.19
N TYR A 175 12.08 -9.45 -11.32
CA TYR A 175 12.28 -9.11 -9.91
C TYR A 175 13.18 -7.88 -9.74
N LEU A 176 14.30 -7.81 -10.47
CA LEU A 176 15.20 -6.66 -10.42
C LEU A 176 14.49 -5.38 -10.90
N THR A 177 13.77 -5.42 -12.02
CA THR A 177 12.98 -4.29 -12.50
C THR A 177 11.93 -3.87 -11.48
N THR A 178 11.24 -4.83 -10.85
CA THR A 178 10.24 -4.52 -9.81
C THR A 178 10.85 -3.81 -8.61
N ILE A 179 12.03 -4.25 -8.16
CA ILE A 179 12.76 -3.63 -7.04
C ILE A 179 13.23 -2.21 -7.40
N THR A 180 13.59 -1.93 -8.66
CA THR A 180 14.05 -0.58 -9.05
C THR A 180 13.00 0.50 -8.78
N TYR A 181 11.72 0.15 -8.71
CA TYR A 181 10.64 1.08 -8.35
C TYR A 181 10.58 1.42 -6.86
N PHE A 182 11.31 0.72 -5.98
CA PHE A 182 11.44 1.16 -4.57
C PHE A 182 12.20 2.50 -4.48
N GLU A 183 13.21 2.74 -5.31
CA GLU A 183 13.98 3.98 -5.27
C GLU A 183 13.12 5.23 -5.54
N PRO A 184 12.34 5.34 -6.64
CA PRO A 184 11.45 6.48 -6.83
C PRO A 184 10.35 6.56 -5.75
N ALA A 185 9.85 5.42 -5.25
CA ALA A 185 8.91 5.41 -4.13
C ALA A 185 9.53 5.99 -2.85
N LEU A 186 10.80 5.68 -2.58
CA LEU A 186 11.56 6.22 -1.46
C LEU A 186 11.87 7.71 -1.67
N GLN A 187 12.17 8.16 -2.89
CA GLN A 187 12.46 9.55 -3.20
C GLN A 187 11.27 10.48 -2.93
N VAL A 188 10.04 10.04 -3.19
CA VAL A 188 8.83 10.84 -2.90
C VAL A 188 8.39 10.75 -1.42
N SER A 189 8.96 9.81 -0.67
CA SER A 189 8.54 9.46 0.69
C SER A 189 9.52 9.92 1.76
N LEU A 190 10.83 9.80 1.55
CA LEU A 190 11.89 10.14 2.50
C LEU A 190 12.07 11.64 2.82
N PRO A 191 11.74 12.62 1.96
CA PRO A 191 12.12 14.00 2.23
C PRO A 191 11.60 14.52 3.57
N PRO A 192 12.40 15.33 4.30
CA PRO A 192 12.12 15.70 5.68
C PRO A 192 10.85 16.52 5.87
N TRP A 193 10.20 17.01 4.82
CA TRP A 193 8.96 17.79 4.85
C TRP A 193 7.69 16.97 4.63
N VAL A 194 7.83 15.66 4.36
CA VAL A 194 6.71 14.82 3.97
C VAL A 194 5.95 14.32 5.19
N ASP A 195 4.68 14.72 5.34
CA ASP A 195 3.73 14.02 6.22
C ASP A 195 3.22 12.74 5.55
N ASN A 196 2.92 11.72 6.37
CA ASN A 196 2.43 10.41 5.95
C ASN A 196 3.35 9.64 4.99
N ARG A 197 4.67 9.65 5.26
CA ARG A 197 5.71 9.05 4.40
C ARG A 197 5.46 7.58 4.08
N GLU A 198 4.97 6.81 5.04
CA GLU A 198 4.65 5.39 4.86
C GLU A 198 3.54 5.23 3.83
N LEU A 199 2.45 5.99 3.96
CA LEU A 199 1.35 5.94 3.00
C LEU A 199 1.80 6.33 1.60
N ARG A 200 2.70 7.30 1.46
CA ARG A 200 3.26 7.65 0.14
C ARG A 200 4.00 6.48 -0.50
N PHE A 201 4.87 5.81 0.25
CA PHE A 201 5.58 4.64 -0.26
C PHE A 201 4.60 3.50 -0.60
N LEU A 202 3.70 3.19 0.35
CA LEU A 202 2.74 2.11 0.25
C LEU A 202 1.73 2.29 -0.89
N PHE A 203 1.41 3.54 -1.26
CA PHE A 203 0.52 3.82 -2.39
C PHE A 203 1.29 3.97 -3.70
N PHE A 204 2.51 4.53 -3.70
CA PHE A 204 3.24 4.81 -4.94
C PHE A 204 3.78 3.54 -5.60
N TRP A 205 4.42 2.67 -4.83
CA TRP A 205 5.07 1.49 -5.41
C TRP A 205 4.08 0.56 -6.12
N PRO A 206 2.90 0.23 -5.56
CA PRO A 206 1.91 -0.61 -6.23
C PRO A 206 1.42 -0.09 -7.59
N LEU A 207 1.46 1.23 -7.83
CA LEU A 207 1.07 1.82 -9.12
C LEU A 207 1.96 1.36 -10.28
N HIS A 208 3.18 0.89 -9.96
CA HIS A 208 4.22 0.53 -10.94
C HIS A 208 4.44 -0.98 -11.03
N LEU A 209 3.57 -1.78 -10.39
CA LEU A 209 3.68 -3.23 -10.43
C LEU A 209 3.29 -3.79 -11.79
N ASP A 210 4.17 -4.64 -12.30
CA ASP A 210 3.99 -5.35 -13.55
C ASP A 210 2.98 -6.52 -13.39
N PRO A 211 2.08 -6.78 -14.35
CA PRO A 211 1.10 -7.88 -14.24
C PRO A 211 1.76 -9.25 -14.05
N GLU A 212 2.91 -9.49 -14.68
CA GLU A 212 3.65 -10.74 -14.55
C GLU A 212 4.24 -10.87 -13.14
N PHE A 213 4.65 -9.78 -12.50
CA PHE A 213 5.04 -9.79 -11.09
C PHE A 213 3.86 -10.10 -10.17
N MET A 214 2.68 -9.52 -10.44
CA MET A 214 1.45 -9.84 -9.70
C MET A 214 1.07 -11.32 -9.84
N GLU A 215 1.28 -11.90 -11.01
CA GLU A 215 1.10 -13.33 -11.24
C GLU A 215 2.11 -14.18 -10.46
N CYS A 216 3.38 -13.75 -10.36
CA CYS A 216 4.37 -14.39 -9.48
C CYS A 216 3.95 -14.37 -8.00
N LEU A 217 3.38 -13.25 -7.51
CA LEU A 217 2.80 -13.18 -6.16
C LEU A 217 1.61 -14.13 -6.01
N ARG A 218 0.72 -14.19 -7.00
CA ARG A 218 -0.42 -15.11 -7.03
C ARG A 218 0.03 -16.57 -6.93
N GLN A 219 1.10 -16.92 -7.63
CA GLN A 219 1.73 -18.25 -7.63
C GLN A 219 2.64 -18.50 -6.41
N ARG A 220 2.76 -17.52 -5.48
CA ARG A 220 3.64 -17.59 -4.30
C ARG A 220 5.10 -17.89 -4.66
N ARG A 221 5.58 -17.36 -5.79
CA ARG A 221 7.00 -17.50 -6.17
C ARG A 221 7.87 -16.82 -5.13
N SER A 222 8.81 -17.56 -4.55
CA SER A 222 9.62 -17.11 -3.41
C SER A 222 10.39 -15.80 -3.66
N GLY A 223 10.76 -15.49 -4.91
CA GLY A 223 11.37 -14.19 -5.24
C GLY A 223 10.39 -13.01 -5.13
N ALA A 224 9.17 -13.17 -5.60
CA ALA A 224 8.11 -12.18 -5.42
C ALA A 224 7.71 -12.04 -3.95
N ILE A 225 7.64 -13.16 -3.21
CA ILE A 225 7.39 -13.16 -1.76
C ILE A 225 8.48 -12.42 -1.00
N ALA A 226 9.77 -12.65 -1.31
CA ALA A 226 10.87 -11.93 -0.69
C ALA A 226 10.77 -10.40 -0.91
N ILE A 227 10.38 -9.95 -2.10
CA ILE A 227 10.15 -8.53 -2.38
C ILE A 227 8.96 -7.99 -1.56
N LEU A 228 7.85 -8.74 -1.52
CA LEU A 228 6.68 -8.37 -0.72
C LEU A 228 7.00 -8.26 0.78
N MET A 229 7.90 -9.11 1.31
CA MET A 229 8.35 -9.00 2.69
C MET A 229 9.08 -7.68 2.96
N HIS A 230 9.89 -7.18 2.01
CA HIS A 230 10.53 -5.86 2.18
C HIS A 230 9.51 -4.72 2.12
N PHE A 231 8.47 -4.84 1.29
CA PHE A 231 7.34 -3.92 1.30
C PHE A 231 6.57 -3.96 2.64
N ALA A 232 6.36 -5.15 3.20
CA ALA A 232 5.63 -5.35 4.45
C ALA A 232 6.31 -4.67 5.66
N ILE A 233 7.61 -4.38 5.59
CA ILE A 233 8.30 -3.58 6.62
C ILE A 233 7.73 -2.16 6.73
N VAL A 234 7.34 -1.58 5.59
CA VAL A 234 6.70 -0.26 5.59
C VAL A 234 5.28 -0.35 6.13
N LEU A 235 4.58 -1.47 5.91
CA LEU A 235 3.30 -1.73 6.57
C LEU A 235 3.47 -1.78 8.10
N ILE A 236 4.48 -2.50 8.61
CA ILE A 236 4.80 -2.57 10.05
C ILE A 236 5.08 -1.17 10.62
N ALA A 237 5.84 -0.34 9.91
CA ALA A 237 6.10 1.04 10.34
C ALA A 237 4.84 1.92 10.37
N ALA A 238 3.85 1.60 9.55
CA ALA A 238 2.62 2.36 9.41
C ALA A 238 1.60 2.05 10.53
N GLU A 239 1.58 0.82 11.07
CA GLU A 239 0.57 0.37 12.04
C GLU A 239 0.41 1.29 13.26
N PRO A 240 1.49 1.77 13.94
CA PRO A 240 1.34 2.62 15.12
C PRO A 240 0.73 4.00 14.81
N ARG A 241 0.78 4.42 13.53
CA ARG A 241 0.36 5.75 13.08
C ARG A 241 -1.06 5.75 12.51
N TYR A 242 -1.48 4.66 11.87
CA TYR A 242 -2.76 4.58 11.18
C TYR A 242 -3.60 3.43 11.71
N TRP A 243 -4.72 3.77 12.36
CA TRP A 243 -5.63 2.80 12.96
C TRP A 243 -6.13 1.73 11.96
N PHE A 244 -6.29 2.08 10.69
CA PHE A 244 -6.77 1.16 9.64
C PHE A 244 -5.68 0.18 9.18
N MET A 245 -4.42 0.39 9.54
CA MET A 245 -3.29 -0.51 9.20
C MET A 245 -2.91 -1.44 10.36
N GLU A 246 -3.63 -1.42 11.48
CA GLU A 246 -3.35 -2.28 12.63
C GLU A 246 -3.19 -3.76 12.21
N GLU A 247 -2.09 -4.38 12.64
CA GLU A 247 -1.69 -5.78 12.38
C GLU A 247 -1.47 -6.18 10.91
N TRP A 248 -1.59 -5.28 9.93
CA TRP A 248 -1.44 -5.63 8.52
C TRP A 248 -0.03 -6.08 8.16
N GLY A 249 0.99 -5.36 8.62
CA GLY A 249 2.38 -5.67 8.33
C GLY A 249 2.77 -7.02 8.91
N HIS A 250 2.39 -7.27 10.17
CA HIS A 250 2.66 -8.54 10.83
C HIS A 250 1.95 -9.72 10.15
N ARG A 251 0.67 -9.57 9.80
CA ARG A 251 -0.11 -10.61 9.09
C ARG A 251 0.47 -10.96 7.73
N VAL A 252 0.74 -9.95 6.89
CA VAL A 252 1.34 -10.16 5.56
C VAL A 252 2.72 -10.80 5.70
N MET A 253 3.55 -10.33 6.63
CA MET A 253 4.88 -10.91 6.86
C MET A 253 4.81 -12.37 7.28
N LYS A 254 3.87 -12.72 8.17
CA LYS A 254 3.65 -14.10 8.59
C LYS A 254 3.20 -15.00 7.43
N ALA A 255 2.21 -14.56 6.65
CA ALA A 255 1.74 -15.30 5.49
C ALA A 255 2.85 -15.53 4.45
N CYS A 256 3.72 -14.52 4.23
CA CYS A 256 4.90 -14.64 3.39
C CYS A 256 5.90 -15.67 3.93
N TYR A 257 6.16 -15.67 5.25
CA TYR A 257 7.08 -16.64 5.86
C TYR A 257 6.58 -18.09 5.74
N GLU A 258 5.27 -18.31 5.82
CA GLU A 258 4.68 -19.65 5.74
C GLU A 258 4.82 -20.30 4.34
N VAL A 259 5.01 -19.48 3.29
CA VAL A 259 5.04 -19.96 1.89
C VAL A 259 6.42 -19.82 1.23
N ILE A 260 7.35 -19.05 1.80
CA ILE A 260 8.65 -18.82 1.19
C ILE A 260 9.57 -20.05 1.30
N ASP A 261 10.26 -20.37 0.21
CA ASP A 261 11.23 -21.47 0.20
C ASP A 261 12.46 -21.15 1.06
N GLN A 262 13.04 -22.20 1.67
CA GLN A 262 14.27 -22.08 2.48
C GLN A 262 15.43 -21.40 1.73
N SER A 263 15.52 -21.63 0.42
CA SER A 263 16.59 -21.06 -0.41
C SER A 263 16.54 -19.53 -0.52
N TRP A 264 15.43 -18.89 -0.15
CA TRP A 264 15.22 -17.44 -0.18
C TRP A 264 15.28 -16.79 1.21
N LEU A 265 15.37 -17.56 2.30
CA LEU A 265 15.35 -17.01 3.66
C LEU A 265 16.51 -16.05 3.96
N SER A 266 17.67 -16.23 3.33
CA SER A 266 18.79 -15.30 3.48
C SER A 266 18.50 -13.92 2.87
N ALA A 267 17.72 -13.87 1.78
CA ALA A 267 17.24 -12.62 1.21
C ALA A 267 16.19 -11.94 2.11
N ALA A 268 15.38 -12.74 2.80
CA ALA A 268 14.33 -12.28 3.70
C ALA A 268 14.79 -12.12 5.16
N GLN A 269 16.08 -12.25 5.46
CA GLN A 269 16.59 -12.26 6.84
C GLN A 269 16.30 -10.95 7.58
N TRP A 270 16.53 -9.80 6.93
CA TRP A 270 16.24 -8.50 7.54
C TRP A 270 14.73 -8.33 7.80
N PRO A 271 13.83 -8.54 6.82
CA PRO A 271 12.40 -8.47 7.08
C PRO A 271 11.90 -9.40 8.20
N LEU A 272 12.43 -10.63 8.26
CA LEU A 272 12.05 -11.62 9.27
C LEU A 272 12.46 -11.23 10.70
N SER A 273 13.49 -10.39 10.87
CA SER A 273 13.88 -9.91 12.19
C SER A 273 12.77 -9.11 12.89
N PHE A 274 11.81 -8.57 12.14
CA PHE A 274 10.67 -7.82 12.69
C PHE A 274 9.54 -8.73 13.18
N LEU A 275 9.41 -9.96 12.64
CA LEU A 275 8.51 -10.95 13.23
C LEU A 275 8.96 -11.31 14.65
N SER A 276 10.26 -11.50 14.86
CA SER A 276 10.83 -11.89 16.15
C SER A 276 10.75 -10.83 17.25
N GLN A 277 10.32 -9.61 16.93
CA GLN A 277 10.18 -8.51 17.90
C GLN A 277 8.76 -8.39 18.46
N GLY A 278 7.77 -9.09 17.88
CA GLY A 278 6.42 -9.17 18.41
C GLY A 278 6.30 -10.23 19.51
N GLN A 279 5.73 -9.89 20.67
CA GLN A 279 5.48 -10.83 21.80
C GLN A 279 4.74 -12.12 21.38
N THR A 280 4.03 -12.11 20.25
CA THR A 280 3.29 -13.24 19.71
C THR A 280 4.17 -14.24 18.94
N TRP A 281 5.29 -13.82 18.35
CA TRP A 281 6.14 -14.72 17.57
C TRP A 281 6.87 -15.75 18.43
N ASP A 282 7.34 -15.35 19.61
CA ASP A 282 8.00 -16.28 20.54
C ASP A 282 7.08 -17.46 20.88
N LEU A 283 5.76 -17.24 20.99
CA LEU A 283 4.80 -18.31 21.24
C LEU A 283 4.65 -19.27 20.05
N PHE A 284 4.60 -18.76 18.81
CA PHE A 284 4.50 -19.59 17.61
C PHE A 284 5.82 -20.31 17.27
N ALA A 285 6.97 -19.64 17.41
CA ALA A 285 8.28 -20.24 17.23
C ALA A 285 8.54 -21.36 18.26
N ASN A 286 8.08 -21.19 19.51
CA ASN A 286 8.13 -22.24 20.53
C ASN A 286 7.20 -23.43 20.21
N LEU A 287 6.03 -23.20 19.61
CA LEU A 287 5.13 -24.28 19.19
C LEU A 287 5.64 -25.03 17.95
N ALA A 288 6.22 -24.32 16.98
CA ALA A 288 6.83 -24.93 15.80
C ALA A 288 8.11 -25.70 16.14
N SER A 289 8.92 -25.22 17.10
CA SER A 289 10.11 -25.92 17.57
C SER A 289 9.81 -27.11 18.49
N GLN A 290 8.67 -27.16 19.17
CA GLN A 290 8.23 -28.35 19.92
C GLN A 290 7.90 -29.56 19.03
N GLY A 291 7.76 -29.36 17.72
CA GLY A 291 7.65 -30.44 16.72
C GLY A 291 8.99 -31.02 16.24
N GLN A 292 10.12 -30.45 16.62
CA GLN A 292 11.45 -30.93 16.22
C GLN A 292 12.37 -31.08 17.44
N SER A 293 12.63 -32.32 17.82
CA SER A 293 13.49 -32.66 18.95
C SER A 293 14.98 -32.33 18.69
N SER A 294 15.51 -31.50 19.58
CA SER A 294 16.85 -31.50 20.21
C SER A 294 18.11 -31.02 19.47
N GLY A 295 18.69 -29.94 20.01
CA GLY A 295 20.12 -29.55 19.95
C GLY A 295 20.34 -28.11 20.46
N PRO A 296 21.24 -27.84 21.43
CA PRO A 296 21.35 -26.51 22.04
C PRO A 296 22.26 -25.60 21.20
N SER A 297 21.73 -24.47 20.72
CA SER A 297 22.52 -23.42 20.08
C SER A 297 22.49 -22.15 20.91
N THR A 298 23.64 -21.83 21.50
CA THR A 298 23.98 -20.60 22.21
C THR A 298 23.84 -19.39 21.28
N PHE A 299 22.89 -18.50 21.53
CA PHE A 299 22.81 -17.21 20.83
C PHE A 299 23.54 -16.12 21.63
N MET A 300 24.53 -15.49 20.97
CA MET A 300 25.18 -14.28 21.44
C MET A 300 24.22 -13.09 21.36
N SER A 301 24.07 -12.39 22.48
CA SER A 301 23.27 -11.17 22.63
C SER A 301 23.88 -10.02 21.82
N SER A 302 23.19 -9.55 20.79
CA SER A 302 23.40 -8.21 20.23
C SER A 302 22.39 -7.23 20.86
N THR A 303 22.91 -6.22 21.55
CA THR A 303 22.13 -5.10 22.09
C THR A 303 21.55 -4.26 20.95
N VAL A 304 20.23 -4.34 20.74
CA VAL A 304 19.48 -3.47 19.82
C VAL A 304 18.57 -2.53 20.64
N ARG A 305 18.62 -1.23 20.33
CA ARG A 305 17.91 -0.16 21.06
C ARG A 305 16.39 -0.24 20.86
N GLN A 306 15.65 -0.07 21.96
CA GLN A 306 14.19 0.08 21.94
C GLN A 306 13.74 1.38 21.23
N PRO A 307 12.56 1.40 20.57
CA PRO A 307 12.01 2.62 19.98
C PRO A 307 11.49 3.57 21.08
N THR A 308 11.88 4.84 20.99
CA THR A 308 11.36 5.91 21.84
C THR A 308 9.91 6.23 21.45
N VAL A 309 8.98 6.09 22.40
CA VAL A 309 7.57 6.49 22.24
C VAL A 309 7.49 8.00 22.06
N ILE A 310 7.01 8.45 20.89
CA ILE A 310 6.72 9.87 20.63
C ILE A 310 5.28 10.17 21.09
N PRO A 311 5.04 11.09 22.04
CA PRO A 311 3.68 11.41 22.48
C PRO A 311 2.87 12.10 21.37
N ARG A 312 1.59 11.73 21.23
CA ARG A 312 0.61 12.44 20.38
C ARG A 312 0.48 13.89 20.84
N GLN A 313 0.84 14.85 19.99
CA GLN A 313 0.53 16.27 20.22
C GLN A 313 -0.93 16.56 19.82
N GLN A 314 -1.70 17.13 20.75
CA GLN A 314 -2.98 17.77 20.46
C GLN A 314 -2.72 19.19 19.90
N PRO A 315 -3.56 19.70 18.98
CA PRO A 315 -3.32 21.00 18.35
C PRO A 315 -3.73 22.16 19.26
N THR A 316 -2.83 23.11 19.47
CA THR A 316 -3.07 24.44 20.06
C THR A 316 -3.35 25.50 18.98
N PRO A 317 -4.08 26.59 19.29
CA PRO A 317 -4.61 27.52 18.28
C PRO A 317 -3.59 28.58 17.82
N MET A 318 -3.72 29.00 16.56
CA MET A 318 -2.79 29.88 15.82
C MET A 318 -2.69 31.31 16.37
N GLY A 319 -1.45 31.79 16.48
CA GLY A 319 -1.07 33.20 16.56
C GLY A 319 -0.32 33.64 15.29
N SER A 320 -0.46 34.92 14.96
CA SER A 320 -0.21 35.59 13.67
C SER A 320 1.25 35.94 13.31
N SER A 321 1.54 35.92 11.99
CA SER A 321 2.47 36.81 11.21
C SER A 321 3.98 36.58 11.44
N THR A 322 4.89 36.54 10.44
CA THR A 322 5.16 37.46 9.31
C THR A 322 5.89 36.76 8.14
N SER A 323 5.73 37.35 6.95
CA SER A 323 6.28 36.99 5.63
C SER A 323 7.81 37.12 5.48
N HIS A 324 8.45 36.12 4.85
CA HIS A 324 9.70 36.28 4.11
C HIS A 324 9.59 35.61 2.73
N THR A 325 9.80 36.40 1.68
CA THR A 325 9.80 36.01 0.27
C THR A 325 11.20 35.51 -0.12
N GLU A 326 11.34 34.24 -0.45
CA GLU A 326 12.50 33.72 -1.18
C GLU A 326 12.04 32.98 -2.44
N THR A 327 12.47 33.51 -3.57
CA THR A 327 12.29 32.98 -4.92
C THR A 327 13.00 31.64 -5.07
N SER A 328 12.24 30.55 -5.25
CA SER A 328 12.76 29.23 -5.64
C SER A 328 12.17 28.81 -6.98
N GLN A 329 13.04 28.41 -7.90
CA GLN A 329 12.68 27.95 -9.25
C GLN A 329 11.90 26.62 -9.20
N PRO A 330 10.87 26.41 -10.05
CA PRO A 330 10.14 25.16 -10.07
C PRO A 330 10.94 24.05 -10.78
N PHE A 331 11.11 22.92 -10.09
CA PHE A 331 11.67 21.69 -10.66
C PHE A 331 10.52 20.84 -11.22
N SER A 332 10.54 20.58 -12.53
CA SER A 332 9.49 19.84 -13.24
C SER A 332 9.70 18.32 -13.07
N LEU A 333 8.84 17.67 -12.28
CA LEU A 333 8.67 16.21 -12.32
C LEU A 333 7.94 15.84 -13.61
N GLN A 334 8.70 15.53 -14.67
CA GLN A 334 8.19 14.82 -15.84
C GLN A 334 7.88 13.38 -15.44
N LEU A 335 6.59 13.09 -15.23
CA LEU A 335 6.05 11.75 -15.39
C LEU A 335 6.26 11.38 -16.86
N GLN A 336 7.37 10.72 -17.18
CA GLN A 336 7.58 10.17 -18.52
C GLN A 336 6.53 9.08 -18.74
N GLY A 337 5.51 9.43 -19.52
CA GLY A 337 4.51 8.49 -20.00
C GLY A 337 5.19 7.34 -20.71
N THR A 338 5.19 6.17 -20.09
CA THR A 338 5.53 4.94 -20.79
C THR A 338 4.36 4.62 -21.71
N LYS A 339 4.61 4.69 -23.02
CA LYS A 339 3.62 4.40 -24.06
C LYS A 339 3.16 2.95 -23.95
N TYR A 340 1.96 2.73 -23.42
CA TYR A 340 1.22 1.51 -23.71
C TYR A 340 0.79 1.56 -25.18
N THR A 341 1.49 0.82 -26.03
CA THR A 341 1.06 0.60 -27.41
C THR A 341 0.18 -0.64 -27.41
N VAL A 342 -1.14 -0.45 -27.32
CA VAL A 342 -2.11 -1.52 -27.60
C VAL A 342 -2.13 -1.71 -29.12
N GLN A 343 -1.44 -2.74 -29.62
CA GLN A 343 -1.65 -3.18 -31.00
C GLN A 343 -3.01 -3.90 -31.08
N MET A 344 -4.05 -3.16 -31.46
CA MET A 344 -5.28 -3.73 -31.99
C MET A 344 -4.97 -4.31 -33.38
N GLY A 345 -4.82 -5.62 -33.47
CA GLY A 345 -4.78 -6.32 -34.75
C GLY A 345 -6.15 -6.21 -35.43
N SER A 346 -6.24 -5.45 -36.53
CA SER A 346 -7.43 -5.46 -37.37
C SER A 346 -7.48 -6.78 -38.15
N ALA A 347 -8.49 -7.59 -37.86
CA ALA A 347 -8.92 -8.63 -38.77
C ALA A 347 -9.57 -7.94 -39.98
N VAL A 348 -8.94 -8.07 -41.13
CA VAL A 348 -9.46 -7.64 -42.42
C VAL A 348 -10.61 -8.57 -42.81
N ASP A 349 -11.82 -8.02 -42.87
CA ASP A 349 -12.98 -8.63 -43.51
C ASP A 349 -12.66 -8.90 -45.00
N LYS A 350 -12.78 -10.18 -45.41
CA LYS A 350 -12.83 -10.56 -46.82
C LYS A 350 -14.28 -10.51 -47.29
N PRO A 351 -14.58 -9.90 -48.45
CA PRO A 351 -15.92 -9.98 -49.02
C PRO A 351 -16.17 -11.38 -49.60
N VAL A 352 -17.38 -11.88 -49.32
CA VAL A 352 -18.01 -13.05 -49.94
C VAL A 352 -18.34 -12.71 -51.40
N PRO A 353 -18.13 -13.61 -52.38
CA PRO A 353 -18.57 -13.38 -53.76
C PRO A 353 -20.06 -13.73 -53.90
N ASP A 354 -20.82 -12.82 -54.51
CA ASP A 354 -22.19 -13.07 -54.96
C ASP A 354 -22.21 -14.10 -56.10
N GLU A 355 -23.13 -15.06 -55.99
CA GLU A 355 -23.56 -15.95 -57.07
C GLU A 355 -24.39 -15.15 -58.09
N ASP A 356 -23.96 -15.15 -59.35
CA ASP A 356 -24.79 -15.38 -60.55
C ASP A 356 -23.90 -15.52 -61.82
#